data_AF-X1MC31-F1
#
_entry.id   AF-X1MC31-F1
#
_cell.length_a   1.000
_cell.length_b   1.000
_cell.length_c   1.000
_cell.angle_alpha   90.00
_cell.angle_beta   90.00
_cell.angle_gamma   90.00
#
_symmetry.space_group_name_H-M   'P 1'
#
loop_
_entity.id
_entity.type
_entity.pdbx_description
1 polymer ?
#
loop_
_entity_poly.entity_id
_entity_poly.type
_entity_poly.pdbx_seq_one_letter_code
_entity_poly.pdbx_strand_id
1 'polypeptide(L)'
;GQACWALWQFYKITGDQQWLAKAYPKMRRAVNWTLKARRQAPADSPFSGVLPNAPADGEYLWDGKYHIVGYDFWNLRALLCTADAARTLGKPDEAKELLREAKLYREAIDAAWKQTGLNHFPPSWEKAGTHWGNTETLWPTELFDPQDPRVIALISEVRENYRGGFIEGTIQWFGHANAIHPYMSSYTTLASLVRGEHEQVVEDFYWYLLHSTATHAFPEGVYHKRRMAWSDTIPHTLGASNYAIMLRHMLIHERNDELHLLAAIPDWWLFEGNEIRVERAPTHFGL
;
A
#
# COMPACT_ATOMS: atom_id res chain seq x y z
N GLY A 1 5.31 9.59 -4.07
CA GLY A 1 5.29 8.35 -3.27
C GLY A 1 5.84 7.14 -3.99
N GLN A 2 4.97 6.41 -4.68
CA GLN A 2 5.23 5.10 -5.33
C GLN A 2 6.53 5.03 -6.14
N ALA A 3 6.82 6.03 -6.98
CA ALA A 3 8.04 6.05 -7.78
C ALA A 3 9.33 6.06 -6.93
N CYS A 4 9.36 6.82 -5.83
CA CYS A 4 10.52 6.82 -4.92
C CYS A 4 10.71 5.46 -4.25
N TRP A 5 9.61 4.80 -3.86
CA TRP A 5 9.66 3.45 -3.32
C TRP A 5 10.19 2.46 -4.36
N ALA A 6 9.67 2.45 -5.59
CA ALA A 6 10.12 1.55 -6.64
C ALA A 6 11.61 1.73 -6.96
N LEU A 7 12.10 2.97 -7.02
CA LEU A 7 13.51 3.26 -7.21
C LEU A 7 14.36 2.74 -6.04
N TRP A 8 13.90 2.92 -4.82
CA TRP A 8 14.57 2.40 -3.63
C TRP A 8 14.60 0.87 -3.61
N GLN A 9 13.51 0.20 -3.97
CA GLN A 9 13.45 -1.27 -4.06
C GLN A 9 14.41 -1.82 -5.11
N PHE A 10 14.51 -1.16 -6.28
CA PHE A 10 15.48 -1.56 -7.30
C PHE A 10 16.90 -1.55 -6.74
N TYR A 11 17.30 -0.49 -6.03
CA TYR A 11 18.60 -0.46 -5.35
C TYR A 11 18.73 -1.57 -4.30
N LYS A 12 17.72 -1.75 -3.44
CA LYS A 12 17.75 -2.76 -2.38
C LYS A 12 17.94 -4.18 -2.92
N ILE A 13 17.36 -4.49 -4.08
CA ILE A 13 17.50 -5.79 -4.75
C ILE A 13 18.85 -5.94 -5.46
N THR A 14 19.34 -4.89 -6.11
CA THR A 14 20.52 -4.98 -7.00
C THR A 14 21.84 -4.63 -6.32
N GLY A 15 21.80 -3.88 -5.22
CA GLY A 15 22.98 -3.28 -4.59
C GLY A 15 23.67 -2.20 -5.44
N ASP A 16 23.12 -1.79 -6.59
CA ASP A 16 23.79 -0.89 -7.54
C ASP A 16 23.81 0.56 -7.02
N GLN A 17 24.88 0.89 -6.29
CA GLN A 17 25.12 2.23 -5.75
C GLN A 17 25.32 3.29 -6.84
N GLN A 18 25.90 2.94 -8.00
CA GLN A 18 26.12 3.90 -9.09
C GLN A 18 24.79 4.29 -9.73
N TRP A 19 23.90 3.32 -9.91
CA TRP A 19 22.54 3.58 -10.34
C TRP A 19 21.78 4.40 -9.31
N LEU A 20 21.88 4.08 -8.02
CA LEU A 20 21.21 4.84 -6.96
C LEU A 20 21.67 6.30 -6.96
N ALA A 21 22.97 6.56 -7.13
CA ALA A 21 23.52 7.92 -7.22
C ALA A 21 22.90 8.72 -8.39
N LYS A 22 22.58 8.08 -9.51
CA LYS A 22 21.89 8.70 -10.66
C LYS A 22 20.39 8.88 -10.42
N ALA A 23 19.75 7.98 -9.68
CA ALA A 23 18.33 8.04 -9.36
C ALA A 23 18.01 9.05 -8.23
N TYR A 24 18.90 9.19 -7.26
CA TYR A 24 18.70 9.97 -6.03
C TYR A 24 18.27 11.43 -6.27
N PRO A 25 18.85 12.20 -7.22
CA PRO A 25 18.38 13.56 -7.49
C PRO A 25 16.89 13.64 -7.89
N LYS A 26 16.36 12.61 -8.56
CA LYS A 26 14.93 12.54 -8.93
C LYS A 26 14.07 12.23 -7.71
N MET A 27 14.52 11.32 -6.84
CA MET A 27 13.85 11.03 -5.56
C MET A 27 13.80 12.29 -4.68
N ARG A 28 14.94 12.98 -4.53
CA ARG A 28 15.03 14.23 -3.76
C ARG A 28 14.13 15.32 -4.33
N ARG A 29 14.04 15.47 -5.66
CA ARG A 29 13.12 16.43 -6.30
C ARG A 29 11.66 16.12 -5.99
N ALA A 30 11.24 14.85 -6.02
CA ALA A 30 9.88 14.45 -5.68
C ALA A 30 9.55 14.73 -4.20
N VAL A 31 10.49 14.46 -3.29
CA VAL A 31 10.33 14.80 -1.87
C VAL A 31 10.28 16.31 -1.65
N ASN A 32 11.15 17.09 -2.30
CA ASN A 32 11.12 18.56 -2.18
C ASN A 32 9.78 19.14 -2.62
N TRP A 33 9.15 18.58 -3.66
CA TRP A 33 7.79 18.95 -4.04
C TRP A 33 6.79 18.64 -2.92
N THR A 34 6.86 17.44 -2.32
CA THR A 34 6.01 17.05 -1.19
C THR A 34 6.15 18.03 -0.02
N LEU A 35 7.38 18.39 0.35
CA LEU A 35 7.65 19.34 1.44
C LEU A 35 7.05 20.72 1.16
N LYS A 36 7.10 21.17 -0.10
CA LYS A 36 6.47 22.43 -0.52
C LYS A 36 4.94 22.32 -0.49
N ALA A 37 4.38 21.24 -1.02
CA ALA A 37 2.94 21.04 -1.17
C ALA A 37 2.23 21.04 0.19
N ARG A 38 2.77 20.34 1.18
CA ARG A 38 2.19 20.23 2.53
C ARG A 38 2.18 21.53 3.34
N ARG A 39 2.92 22.55 2.87
CA ARG A 39 3.01 23.88 3.51
C ARG A 39 2.07 24.90 2.85
N GLN A 40 1.22 24.47 1.91
CA GLN A 40 0.26 25.36 1.24
C GLN A 40 -0.92 25.73 2.13
N ALA A 41 -1.36 24.81 2.99
CA ALA A 41 -2.44 25.09 3.92
C ALA A 41 -1.98 26.09 5.01
N PRO A 42 -2.83 27.05 5.42
CA PRO A 42 -2.58 27.91 6.56
C PRO A 42 -2.24 27.13 7.86
N ALA A 43 -1.52 27.77 8.78
CA ALA A 43 -1.09 27.13 10.04
C ALA A 43 -2.27 26.80 10.98
N ASP A 44 -3.36 27.55 10.88
CA ASP A 44 -4.62 27.35 11.60
C ASP A 44 -5.59 26.40 10.87
N SER A 45 -5.22 25.91 9.69
CA SER A 45 -6.02 24.94 8.96
C SER A 45 -6.07 23.59 9.70
N PRO A 46 -7.24 22.92 9.75
CA PRO A 46 -7.33 21.54 10.22
C PRO A 46 -6.41 20.57 9.47
N PHE A 47 -6.07 20.91 8.22
CA PHE A 47 -5.22 20.13 7.33
C PHE A 47 -3.80 20.71 7.17
N SER A 48 -3.36 21.52 8.15
CA SER A 48 -2.00 22.05 8.12
C SER A 48 -0.97 20.92 8.19
N GLY A 49 -0.04 20.89 7.23
CA GLY A 49 1.03 19.90 7.19
C GLY A 49 0.67 18.56 6.52
N VAL A 50 -0.54 18.36 6.00
CA VAL A 50 -0.85 17.25 5.08
C VAL A 50 -0.91 17.74 3.63
N LEU A 51 -0.95 16.82 2.66
CA LEU A 51 -1.03 17.18 1.24
C LEU A 51 -2.35 17.89 0.92
N PRO A 52 -2.35 18.84 -0.04
CA PRO A 52 -3.56 19.54 -0.45
C PRO A 52 -4.58 18.58 -1.08
N ASN A 53 -5.80 19.07 -1.21
CA ASN A 53 -6.87 18.39 -1.93
C ASN A 53 -6.46 18.01 -3.36
N ALA A 54 -6.93 16.84 -3.81
CA ALA A 54 -6.58 16.29 -5.11
C ALA A 54 -7.70 15.37 -5.63
N PRO A 55 -7.87 15.22 -6.96
CA PRO A 55 -8.75 14.21 -7.49
C PRO A 55 -8.21 12.81 -7.17
N ALA A 56 -9.10 11.87 -6.87
CA ALA A 56 -8.73 10.49 -6.59
C ALA A 56 -9.68 9.50 -7.24
N ASP A 57 -9.11 8.51 -7.92
CA ASP A 57 -9.86 7.57 -8.75
C ASP A 57 -10.44 6.40 -7.94
N GLY A 58 -9.58 5.58 -7.33
CA GLY A 58 -10.02 4.43 -6.54
C GLY A 58 -10.85 4.83 -5.30
N GLU A 59 -10.55 5.97 -4.67
CA GLU A 59 -11.38 6.52 -3.60
C GLU A 59 -12.74 7.08 -4.09
N TYR A 60 -12.95 7.21 -5.41
CA TYR A 60 -14.14 7.80 -6.05
C TYR A 60 -14.38 9.26 -5.63
N LEU A 61 -13.32 10.08 -5.66
CA LEU A 61 -13.32 11.49 -5.27
C LEU A 61 -12.74 12.35 -6.40
N TRP A 62 -13.32 12.24 -7.59
CA TRP A 62 -12.85 12.93 -8.81
C TRP A 62 -13.01 14.46 -8.80
N ASP A 63 -13.87 15.00 -7.93
CA ASP A 63 -14.12 16.44 -7.87
C ASP A 63 -12.96 17.25 -7.27
N GLY A 64 -11.96 16.55 -6.72
CA GLY A 64 -10.71 17.12 -6.23
C GLY A 64 -10.85 17.96 -4.98
N LYS A 65 -11.92 17.81 -4.19
CA LYS A 65 -12.18 18.64 -3.00
C LYS A 65 -11.64 18.05 -1.69
N TYR A 66 -11.06 16.86 -1.73
CA TYR A 66 -10.77 16.05 -0.54
C TYR A 66 -9.28 15.83 -0.34
N HIS A 67 -8.84 15.75 0.91
CA HIS A 67 -7.45 15.44 1.27
C HIS A 67 -7.30 13.92 1.42
N ILE A 68 -6.60 13.30 0.47
CA ILE A 68 -6.56 11.85 0.30
C ILE A 68 -5.50 11.23 1.23
N VAL A 69 -5.93 10.41 2.18
CA VAL A 69 -5.05 9.82 3.21
C VAL A 69 -3.97 8.93 2.58
N GLY A 70 -4.33 8.18 1.53
CA GLY A 70 -3.37 7.36 0.79
C GLY A 70 -2.24 8.18 0.15
N TYR A 71 -2.51 9.42 -0.24
CA TYR A 71 -1.48 10.28 -0.83
C TYR A 71 -0.50 10.75 0.24
N ASP A 72 -0.98 11.03 1.45
CA ASP A 72 -0.12 11.35 2.58
C ASP A 72 0.79 10.17 2.92
N PHE A 73 0.24 8.95 3.02
CA PHE A 73 1.00 7.74 3.33
C PHE A 73 2.10 7.46 2.31
N TRP A 74 1.75 7.49 1.01
CA TRP A 74 2.73 7.28 -0.04
C TRP A 74 3.83 8.32 -0.06
N ASN A 75 3.54 9.57 0.26
CA ASN A 75 4.55 10.63 0.26
C ASN A 75 5.38 10.65 1.54
N LEU A 76 4.83 10.29 2.70
CA LEU A 76 5.61 9.98 3.90
C LEU A 76 6.59 8.84 3.61
N ARG A 77 6.14 7.76 2.95
CA ARG A 77 7.00 6.66 2.52
C ARG A 77 8.13 7.12 1.61
N ALA A 78 7.85 8.02 0.67
CA ALA A 78 8.89 8.59 -0.18
C ALA A 78 9.95 9.38 0.59
N LEU A 79 9.58 10.13 1.64
CA LEU A 79 10.56 10.79 2.52
C LEU A 79 11.48 9.77 3.18
N LEU A 80 10.92 8.69 3.73
CA LEU A 80 11.68 7.63 4.40
C LEU A 80 12.62 6.91 3.43
N CYS A 81 12.13 6.43 2.29
CA CYS A 81 12.95 5.79 1.27
C CYS A 81 14.07 6.72 0.75
N THR A 82 13.79 8.01 0.62
CA THR A 82 14.81 9.00 0.17
C THR A 82 15.83 9.28 1.26
N ALA A 83 15.43 9.27 2.54
CA ALA A 83 16.36 9.41 3.66
C ALA A 83 17.32 8.22 3.76
N ASP A 84 16.81 7.00 3.56
CA ASP A 84 17.66 5.81 3.53
C ASP A 84 18.59 5.81 2.32
N ALA A 85 18.10 6.21 1.14
CA ALA A 85 18.95 6.40 -0.03
C ALA A 85 20.06 7.45 0.20
N ALA A 86 19.75 8.56 0.87
CA ALA A 86 20.73 9.56 1.24
C ALA A 86 21.80 8.98 2.18
N ARG A 87 21.39 8.22 3.21
CA ARG A 87 22.32 7.55 4.12
C ARG A 87 23.24 6.58 3.39
N THR A 88 22.68 5.74 2.52
CA THR A 88 23.41 4.78 1.69
C THR A 88 24.46 5.46 0.81
N LEU A 89 24.15 6.65 0.26
CA LEU A 89 25.07 7.41 -0.59
C LEU A 89 26.07 8.28 0.21
N GLY A 90 26.18 8.10 1.52
CA GLY A 90 27.10 8.88 2.35
C GLY A 90 26.69 10.34 2.53
N LYS A 91 25.38 10.63 2.53
CA LYS A 91 24.80 11.98 2.70
C LYS A 91 24.03 12.11 4.04
N PRO A 92 24.72 12.01 5.20
CA PRO A 92 24.06 11.93 6.51
C PRO A 92 23.24 13.19 6.86
N ASP A 93 23.68 14.38 6.43
CA ASP A 93 22.95 15.62 6.71
C ASP A 93 21.62 15.69 5.96
N GLU A 94 21.61 15.30 4.68
CA GLU A 94 20.38 15.19 3.89
C GLU A 94 19.44 14.14 4.49
N ALA A 95 19.97 12.99 4.92
CA ALA A 95 19.19 11.95 5.59
C ALA A 95 18.55 12.48 6.89
N LYS A 96 19.32 13.18 7.72
CA LYS A 96 18.84 13.77 8.99
C LYS A 96 17.76 14.83 8.76
N GLU A 97 17.92 15.69 7.76
CA GLU A 97 16.92 16.66 7.35
C GLU A 97 15.60 15.96 6.93
N LEU A 98 15.69 14.96 6.05
CA LEU A 98 14.54 14.21 5.55
C LEU A 98 13.80 13.48 6.68
N LEU A 99 14.53 12.88 7.63
CA LEU A 99 13.92 12.23 8.80
C LEU A 99 13.23 13.23 9.72
N ARG A 100 13.80 14.44 9.89
CA ARG A 100 13.13 15.51 10.64
C ARG A 100 11.81 15.91 9.96
N GLU A 101 11.82 16.10 8.65
CA GLU A 101 10.61 16.43 7.90
C GLU A 101 9.58 15.28 7.90
N ALA A 102 10.03 14.02 7.90
CA ALA A 102 9.19 12.84 8.01
C ALA A 102 8.55 12.69 9.39
N LYS A 103 9.22 13.18 10.45
CA LYS A 103 8.63 13.29 11.79
C LYS A 103 7.49 14.33 11.81
N LEU A 104 7.74 15.54 11.28
CA LEU A 104 6.74 16.62 11.22
C LEU A 104 5.52 16.25 10.35
N TYR A 105 5.76 15.76 9.13
CA TYR A 105 5.22 14.46 8.72
C TYR A 105 4.06 13.79 9.47
N ARG A 106 4.46 12.73 10.16
CA ARG A 106 3.65 11.90 11.05
C ARG A 106 2.85 12.72 12.05
N GLU A 107 3.43 13.76 12.64
CA GLU A 107 2.73 14.62 13.59
C GLU A 107 1.50 15.31 12.95
N ALA A 108 1.62 15.78 11.71
CA ALA A 108 0.50 16.36 10.97
C ALA A 108 -0.56 15.30 10.58
N ILE A 109 -0.13 14.11 10.17
CA ILE A 109 -1.04 12.97 9.91
C ILE A 109 -1.80 12.58 11.18
N ASP A 110 -1.13 12.51 12.33
CA ASP A 110 -1.74 12.19 13.62
C ASP A 110 -2.72 13.28 14.05
N ALA A 111 -2.39 14.55 13.82
CA ALA A 111 -3.29 15.68 14.09
C ALA A 111 -4.54 15.65 13.20
N ALA A 112 -4.38 15.40 11.89
CA ALA A 112 -5.50 15.25 10.96
C ALA A 112 -6.38 14.06 11.35
N TRP A 113 -5.79 12.90 11.66
CA TRP A 113 -6.52 11.72 12.12
C TRP A 113 -7.34 12.01 13.38
N LYS A 114 -6.77 12.66 14.40
CA LYS A 114 -7.49 13.01 15.65
C LYS A 114 -8.76 13.84 15.39
N GLN A 115 -8.74 14.72 14.40
CA GLN A 115 -9.90 15.54 14.05
C GLN A 115 -11.03 14.75 13.39
N THR A 116 -10.73 13.60 12.79
CA THR A 116 -11.77 12.75 12.17
C THR A 116 -12.74 12.20 13.21
N GLY A 117 -12.25 11.96 14.44
CA GLY A 117 -12.95 11.26 15.51
C GLY A 117 -13.09 9.75 15.30
N LEU A 118 -12.45 9.19 14.27
CA LEU A 118 -12.49 7.76 13.94
C LEU A 118 -11.39 7.00 14.68
N ASN A 119 -11.65 5.73 14.98
CA ASN A 119 -10.64 4.82 15.52
C ASN A 119 -9.68 4.26 14.46
N HIS A 120 -9.98 4.45 13.17
CA HIS A 120 -9.20 4.01 12.01
C HIS A 120 -8.84 5.18 11.09
N PHE A 121 -7.99 4.94 10.07
CA PHE A 121 -7.69 5.93 9.05
C PHE A 121 -8.77 5.95 7.94
N PRO A 122 -9.48 7.06 7.72
CA PRO A 122 -10.48 7.14 6.65
C PRO A 122 -9.85 7.17 5.24
N PRO A 123 -10.64 7.08 4.16
CA PRO A 123 -10.11 7.22 2.79
C PRO A 123 -9.60 8.63 2.48
N SER A 124 -10.32 9.64 2.98
CA SER A 124 -9.94 11.05 2.99
C SER A 124 -10.06 11.61 4.41
N TRP A 125 -9.33 12.68 4.76
CA TRP A 125 -9.43 13.27 6.11
C TRP A 125 -10.82 13.82 6.43
N GLU A 126 -11.63 14.12 5.40
CA GLU A 126 -13.04 14.48 5.50
C GLU A 126 -13.99 13.28 5.65
N LYS A 127 -13.45 12.06 5.70
CA LYS A 127 -14.19 10.79 5.88
C LYS A 127 -15.06 10.38 4.68
N ALA A 128 -14.80 10.93 3.51
CA ALA A 128 -15.47 10.59 2.27
C ALA A 128 -14.66 9.60 1.44
N GLY A 129 -15.35 8.88 0.54
CA GLY A 129 -14.76 8.02 -0.48
C GLY A 129 -14.74 6.54 -0.13
N THR A 130 -14.07 5.75 -0.98
CA THR A 130 -13.82 4.32 -0.79
C THR A 130 -12.43 4.09 -0.23
N HIS A 131 -12.29 3.19 0.75
CA HIS A 131 -10.97 2.84 1.27
C HIS A 131 -10.10 2.21 0.16
N TRP A 132 -8.91 2.77 -0.03
CA TRP A 132 -7.91 2.25 -0.96
C TRP A 132 -6.49 2.56 -0.47
N GLY A 133 -5.94 3.73 -0.83
CA GLY A 133 -4.57 4.08 -0.48
C GLY A 133 -4.37 4.25 1.03
N ASN A 134 -5.43 4.56 1.77
CA ASN A 134 -5.40 4.61 3.25
C ASN A 134 -5.17 3.23 3.88
N THR A 135 -5.40 2.13 3.16
CA THR A 135 -5.15 0.76 3.65
C THR A 135 -3.68 0.34 3.50
N GLU A 136 -2.87 1.14 2.82
CA GLU A 136 -1.44 0.90 2.59
C GLU A 136 -0.59 1.34 3.80
N THR A 137 -0.93 0.83 4.98
CA THR A 137 -0.30 1.18 6.27
C THR A 137 1.01 0.43 6.49
N LEU A 138 1.01 -0.88 6.25
CA LEU A 138 2.14 -1.77 6.52
C LEU A 138 2.89 -2.19 5.25
N TRP A 139 2.22 -2.19 4.10
CA TRP A 139 2.82 -2.50 2.80
C TRP A 139 2.89 -1.24 1.91
N PRO A 140 3.92 -1.07 1.06
CA PRO A 140 5.07 -1.96 0.84
C PRO A 140 6.26 -1.74 1.78
N THR A 141 6.15 -0.77 2.69
CA THR A 141 7.04 -0.63 3.85
C THR A 141 6.20 -0.16 5.02
N GLU A 142 6.51 -0.68 6.19
CA GLU A 142 5.77 -0.39 7.43
C GLU A 142 5.84 1.09 7.77
N LEU A 143 4.72 1.81 7.63
CA LEU A 143 4.61 3.19 8.10
C LEU A 143 4.22 3.23 9.56
N PHE A 144 3.47 2.26 10.04
CA PHE A 144 2.97 2.19 11.41
C PHE A 144 3.44 0.90 12.06
N ASP A 145 3.36 0.86 13.39
CA ASP A 145 3.58 -0.40 14.13
C ASP A 145 2.51 -1.42 13.68
N PRO A 146 2.86 -2.69 13.44
CA PRO A 146 1.88 -3.72 13.09
C PRO A 146 0.73 -3.83 14.09
N GLN A 147 0.97 -3.52 15.37
CA GLN A 147 -0.01 -3.54 16.45
C GLN A 147 -0.65 -2.17 16.73
N ASP A 148 -0.44 -1.18 15.86
CA ASP A 148 -1.10 0.13 16.00
C ASP A 148 -2.63 -0.06 15.97
N PRO A 149 -3.37 0.41 16.99
CA PRO A 149 -4.80 0.19 17.10
C PRO A 149 -5.58 0.79 15.91
N ARG A 150 -5.04 1.81 15.24
CA ARG A 150 -5.65 2.43 14.05
C ARG A 150 -5.55 1.54 12.82
N VAL A 151 -4.46 0.78 12.71
CA VAL A 151 -4.25 -0.20 11.64
C VAL A 151 -5.20 -1.38 11.84
N ILE A 152 -5.28 -1.90 13.06
CA ILE A 152 -6.20 -2.98 13.43
C ILE A 152 -7.65 -2.56 13.14
N ALA A 153 -8.05 -1.39 13.64
CA ALA A 153 -9.39 -0.86 13.44
C ALA A 153 -9.70 -0.63 11.95
N LEU A 154 -8.71 -0.22 11.14
CA LEU A 154 -8.92 -0.07 9.70
C LEU A 154 -9.15 -1.40 9.00
N ILE A 155 -8.39 -2.45 9.33
CA ILE A 155 -8.58 -3.78 8.75
C ILE A 155 -9.98 -4.30 9.09
N SER A 156 -10.41 -4.21 10.35
CA SER A 156 -11.78 -4.59 10.73
C SER A 156 -12.83 -3.71 10.05
N GLU A 157 -12.62 -2.39 9.95
CA GLU A 157 -13.56 -1.49 9.29
C GLU A 157 -13.82 -1.92 7.84
N VAL A 158 -12.76 -2.14 7.05
CA VAL A 158 -12.93 -2.50 5.64
C VAL A 158 -13.54 -3.89 5.47
N ARG A 159 -13.14 -4.86 6.31
CA ARG A 159 -13.58 -6.25 6.21
C ARG A 159 -14.99 -6.48 6.71
N GLU A 160 -15.44 -5.74 7.72
CA GLU A 160 -16.67 -6.06 8.46
C GLU A 160 -17.77 -4.99 8.31
N ASN A 161 -17.39 -3.71 8.25
CA ASN A 161 -18.36 -2.61 8.40
C ASN A 161 -18.58 -1.82 7.12
N TYR A 162 -17.50 -1.48 6.41
CA TYR A 162 -17.57 -0.59 5.26
C TYR A 162 -18.49 -1.18 4.19
N ARG A 163 -19.65 -0.55 3.99
CA ARG A 163 -20.73 -1.01 3.11
C ARG A 163 -21.26 -2.42 3.43
N GLY A 164 -21.12 -2.88 4.67
CA GLY A 164 -21.46 -4.25 5.08
C GLY A 164 -20.31 -5.25 4.93
N GLY A 165 -19.07 -4.78 4.76
CA GLY A 165 -17.87 -5.60 4.77
C GLY A 165 -17.45 -6.13 3.40
N PHE A 166 -16.45 -6.99 3.41
CA PHE A 166 -15.96 -7.67 2.22
C PHE A 166 -17.01 -8.66 1.70
N ILE A 167 -17.06 -8.80 0.38
CA ILE A 167 -17.85 -9.82 -0.31
C ILE A 167 -16.85 -10.68 -1.07
N GLU A 168 -16.86 -12.00 -0.81
CA GLU A 168 -15.96 -12.94 -1.49
C GLU A 168 -14.49 -12.47 -1.34
N GLY A 169 -14.08 -12.19 -0.09
CA GLY A 169 -12.73 -11.71 0.25
C GLY A 169 -12.34 -10.35 -0.33
N THR A 170 -13.30 -9.62 -0.93
CA THR A 170 -13.00 -8.43 -1.72
C THR A 170 -13.77 -7.21 -1.23
N ILE A 171 -13.08 -6.05 -1.18
CA ILE A 171 -13.67 -4.76 -0.83
C ILE A 171 -14.74 -4.33 -1.85
N GLN A 172 -15.82 -3.75 -1.35
CA GLN A 172 -16.86 -3.14 -2.17
C GLN A 172 -16.44 -1.75 -2.64
N TRP A 173 -16.78 -1.39 -3.89
CA TRP A 173 -16.47 -0.06 -4.44
C TRP A 173 -17.68 0.86 -4.44
N PHE A 174 -17.52 2.10 -4.00
CA PHE A 174 -18.63 3.06 -3.92
C PHE A 174 -19.17 3.48 -5.30
N GLY A 175 -18.33 3.56 -6.32
CA GLY A 175 -18.68 4.13 -7.62
C GLY A 175 -19.64 3.29 -8.49
N HIS A 176 -19.79 2.00 -8.19
CA HIS A 176 -20.72 1.11 -8.90
C HIS A 176 -21.53 0.26 -7.92
N ALA A 177 -22.84 0.18 -8.11
CA ALA A 177 -23.71 -0.63 -7.27
C ALA A 177 -23.42 -2.14 -7.45
N ASN A 178 -23.32 -2.88 -6.33
CA ASN A 178 -23.03 -4.32 -6.30
C ASN A 178 -21.69 -4.68 -6.95
N ALA A 179 -20.70 -3.81 -6.82
CA ALA A 179 -19.40 -3.98 -7.44
C ALA A 179 -18.31 -4.13 -6.37
N ILE A 180 -17.41 -5.08 -6.60
CA ILE A 180 -16.25 -5.37 -5.75
C ILE A 180 -14.96 -5.09 -6.53
N HIS A 181 -13.88 -4.80 -5.81
CA HIS A 181 -12.62 -4.36 -6.40
C HIS A 181 -11.43 -5.22 -5.93
N PRO A 182 -11.11 -6.32 -6.65
CA PRO A 182 -10.12 -7.32 -6.20
C PRO A 182 -8.77 -6.74 -5.78
N TYR A 183 -8.12 -5.97 -6.65
CA TYR A 183 -6.78 -5.45 -6.35
C TYR A 183 -6.74 -4.37 -5.28
N MET A 184 -7.85 -3.70 -4.97
CA MET A 184 -7.88 -2.72 -3.89
C MET A 184 -7.76 -3.41 -2.53
N SER A 185 -8.28 -4.64 -2.42
CA SER A 185 -8.25 -5.45 -1.21
C SER A 185 -6.83 -5.94 -0.87
N SER A 186 -5.96 -6.11 -1.88
CA SER A 186 -4.64 -6.72 -1.69
C SER A 186 -3.74 -5.98 -0.70
N TYR A 187 -3.93 -4.67 -0.54
CA TYR A 187 -3.15 -3.91 0.44
C TYR A 187 -3.57 -4.19 1.88
N THR A 188 -4.87 -4.42 2.11
CA THR A 188 -5.39 -4.90 3.39
C THR A 188 -4.88 -6.32 3.67
N THR A 189 -4.90 -7.19 2.67
CA THR A 189 -4.32 -8.54 2.75
C THR A 189 -2.83 -8.51 3.08
N LEU A 190 -2.04 -7.66 2.41
CA LEU A 190 -0.60 -7.53 2.67
C LEU A 190 -0.31 -6.91 4.05
N ALA A 191 -1.19 -6.06 4.58
CA ALA A 191 -1.10 -5.64 5.97
C ALA A 191 -1.41 -6.79 6.95
N SER A 192 -2.38 -7.64 6.61
CA SER A 192 -2.71 -8.86 7.37
C SER A 192 -1.51 -9.83 7.41
N LEU A 193 -0.78 -9.96 6.29
CA LEU A 193 0.46 -10.75 6.22
C LEU A 193 1.52 -10.26 7.20
N VAL A 194 1.81 -8.95 7.22
CA VAL A 194 2.80 -8.36 8.15
C VAL A 194 2.40 -8.58 9.61
N ARG A 195 1.09 -8.64 9.89
CA ARG A 195 0.52 -8.89 11.21
C ARG A 195 0.47 -10.36 11.62
N GLY A 196 0.85 -11.29 10.75
CA GLY A 196 0.83 -12.72 11.05
C GLY A 196 -0.53 -13.39 10.88
N GLU A 197 -1.50 -12.73 10.23
CA GLU A 197 -2.86 -13.22 10.01
C GLU A 197 -2.91 -14.15 8.78
N HIS A 198 -2.05 -15.19 8.79
CA HIS A 198 -1.72 -15.98 7.60
C HIS A 198 -2.90 -16.75 7.01
N GLU A 199 -3.81 -17.28 7.84
CA GLU A 199 -5.02 -17.98 7.36
C GLU A 199 -5.90 -17.05 6.52
N GLN A 200 -6.11 -15.82 6.98
CA GLN A 200 -6.86 -14.80 6.24
C GLN A 200 -6.17 -14.43 4.93
N VAL A 201 -4.82 -14.35 4.93
CA VAL A 201 -4.05 -14.06 3.72
C VAL A 201 -4.21 -15.16 2.67
N VAL A 202 -4.17 -16.42 3.10
CA VAL A 202 -4.40 -17.57 2.21
C VAL A 202 -5.82 -17.53 1.65
N GLU A 203 -6.82 -17.22 2.47
CA GLU A 203 -8.21 -17.10 2.01
C GLU A 203 -8.36 -15.98 0.95
N ASP A 204 -7.89 -14.78 1.26
CA ASP A 204 -7.92 -13.62 0.37
C ASP A 204 -7.19 -13.89 -0.95
N PHE A 205 -6.06 -14.62 -0.92
CA PHE A 205 -5.31 -15.02 -2.11
C PHE A 205 -6.18 -15.82 -3.09
N TYR A 206 -6.95 -16.77 -2.59
CA TYR A 206 -7.84 -17.59 -3.42
C TYR A 206 -9.12 -16.86 -3.84
N TRP A 207 -9.66 -15.99 -2.99
CA TRP A 207 -10.75 -15.10 -3.38
C TRP A 207 -10.36 -14.19 -4.54
N TYR A 208 -9.15 -13.63 -4.51
CA TYR A 208 -8.64 -12.83 -5.61
C TYR A 208 -8.53 -13.67 -6.89
N LEU A 209 -8.02 -14.89 -6.82
CA LEU A 209 -7.93 -15.79 -7.97
C LEU A 209 -9.32 -16.16 -8.55
N LEU A 210 -10.33 -16.35 -7.70
CA LEU A 210 -11.71 -16.64 -8.11
C LEU A 210 -12.29 -15.53 -9.01
N HIS A 211 -11.83 -14.29 -8.85
CA HIS A 211 -12.27 -13.15 -9.64
C HIS A 211 -11.48 -12.93 -10.93
N SER A 212 -10.51 -13.80 -11.25
CA SER A 212 -9.83 -13.82 -12.55
C SER A 212 -10.68 -14.50 -13.63
N THR A 213 -10.36 -14.26 -14.91
CA THR A 213 -10.99 -14.97 -16.03
C THR A 213 -10.52 -16.43 -16.11
N ALA A 214 -11.17 -17.23 -16.96
CA ALA A 214 -10.75 -18.61 -17.25
C ALA A 214 -9.31 -18.73 -17.81
N THR A 215 -8.72 -17.63 -18.29
CA THR A 215 -7.32 -17.56 -18.75
C THR A 215 -6.42 -16.81 -17.77
N HIS A 216 -6.88 -16.61 -16.53
CA HIS A 216 -6.19 -15.85 -15.48
C HIS A 216 -5.85 -14.39 -15.84
N ALA A 217 -6.73 -13.73 -16.58
CA ALA A 217 -6.70 -12.28 -16.71
C ALA A 217 -7.45 -11.63 -15.54
N PHE A 218 -6.93 -10.52 -15.02
CA PHE A 218 -7.50 -9.85 -13.85
C PHE A 218 -8.35 -8.66 -14.28
N PRO A 219 -9.56 -8.47 -13.74
CA PRO A 219 -10.36 -7.27 -13.95
C PRO A 219 -9.92 -6.12 -13.04
N GLU A 220 -10.35 -4.91 -13.36
CA GLU A 220 -10.31 -3.80 -12.40
C GLU A 220 -11.31 -4.06 -11.27
N GLY A 221 -12.58 -4.21 -11.62
CA GLY A 221 -13.60 -4.65 -10.67
C GLY A 221 -14.71 -5.47 -11.29
N VAL A 222 -15.54 -6.04 -10.41
CA VAL A 222 -16.42 -7.16 -10.73
C VAL A 222 -17.82 -6.93 -10.16
N TYR A 223 -18.84 -7.13 -10.99
CA TYR A 223 -20.21 -7.35 -10.54
C TYR A 223 -20.36 -8.79 -10.07
N HIS A 224 -20.01 -9.05 -8.80
CA HIS A 224 -19.83 -10.41 -8.26
C HIS A 224 -21.01 -11.37 -8.50
N LYS A 225 -22.26 -10.89 -8.37
CA LYS A 225 -23.47 -11.69 -8.65
C LYS A 225 -23.60 -12.15 -10.10
N ARG A 226 -23.14 -11.32 -11.04
CA ARG A 226 -23.19 -11.61 -12.49
C ARG A 226 -21.92 -12.27 -13.01
N ARG A 227 -20.85 -12.33 -12.19
CA ARG A 227 -19.52 -12.81 -12.58
C ARG A 227 -18.99 -12.09 -13.82
N MET A 228 -19.20 -10.77 -13.87
CA MET A 228 -18.85 -9.93 -15.01
C MET A 228 -17.96 -8.77 -14.55
N ALA A 229 -16.85 -8.52 -15.25
CA ALA A 229 -16.05 -7.34 -15.00
C ALA A 229 -16.83 -6.07 -15.38
N TRP A 230 -16.59 -4.97 -14.68
CA TRP A 230 -17.06 -3.67 -15.16
C TRP A 230 -16.10 -3.13 -16.20
N SER A 231 -16.68 -2.49 -17.22
CA SER A 231 -15.95 -1.89 -18.34
C SER A 231 -15.07 -2.90 -19.11
N ASP A 232 -14.49 -2.46 -20.23
CA ASP A 232 -13.55 -3.28 -21.01
C ASP A 232 -12.14 -3.25 -20.38
N THR A 233 -12.05 -3.57 -19.08
CA THR A 233 -10.85 -3.40 -18.25
C THR A 233 -9.97 -4.64 -18.14
N ILE A 234 -10.31 -5.72 -18.84
CA ILE A 234 -9.54 -6.97 -18.84
C ILE A 234 -8.61 -7.01 -20.07
N PRO A 235 -7.29 -7.28 -19.90
CA PRO A 235 -6.57 -7.48 -18.65
C PRO A 235 -6.19 -6.16 -17.96
N HIS A 236 -6.38 -6.11 -16.63
CA HIS A 236 -5.92 -5.00 -15.79
C HIS A 236 -4.54 -5.31 -15.20
N THR A 237 -3.53 -4.55 -15.60
CA THR A 237 -2.12 -4.82 -15.27
C THR A 237 -1.80 -4.65 -13.78
N LEU A 238 -2.44 -3.68 -13.11
CA LEU A 238 -2.29 -3.53 -11.66
C LEU A 238 -2.85 -4.72 -10.90
N GLY A 239 -3.94 -5.33 -11.40
CA GLY A 239 -4.53 -6.52 -10.80
C GLY A 239 -3.57 -7.70 -10.86
N ALA A 240 -3.07 -8.00 -12.07
CA ALA A 240 -2.09 -9.06 -12.27
C ALA A 240 -0.82 -8.84 -11.44
N SER A 241 -0.34 -7.59 -11.34
CA SER A 241 0.87 -7.24 -10.59
C SER A 241 0.68 -7.40 -9.08
N ASN A 242 -0.44 -6.93 -8.53
CA ASN A 242 -0.74 -7.08 -7.10
C ASN A 242 -0.88 -8.54 -6.69
N TYR A 243 -1.49 -9.39 -7.54
CA TYR A 243 -1.56 -10.83 -7.27
C TYR A 243 -0.16 -11.47 -7.25
N ALA A 244 0.69 -11.15 -8.23
CA ALA A 244 2.07 -11.65 -8.27
C ALA A 244 2.91 -11.17 -7.06
N ILE A 245 2.75 -9.92 -6.64
CA ILE A 245 3.39 -9.35 -5.45
C ILE A 245 2.92 -10.07 -4.18
N MET A 246 1.61 -10.33 -4.07
CA MET A 246 1.05 -11.08 -2.94
C MET A 246 1.64 -12.49 -2.87
N LEU A 247 1.64 -13.24 -3.98
CA LEU A 247 2.28 -14.56 -4.06
C LEU A 247 3.76 -14.50 -3.66
N ARG A 248 4.49 -13.50 -4.17
CA ARG A 248 5.90 -13.31 -3.82
C ARG A 248 6.04 -13.17 -2.30
N HIS A 249 5.29 -12.28 -1.66
CA HIS A 249 5.41 -12.05 -0.21
C HIS A 249 4.85 -13.20 0.64
N MET A 250 3.91 -14.01 0.13
CA MET A 250 3.51 -15.25 0.79
C MET A 250 4.67 -16.26 0.86
N LEU A 251 5.49 -16.32 -0.20
CA LEU A 251 6.61 -17.26 -0.32
C LEU A 251 7.93 -16.73 0.27
N ILE A 252 8.23 -15.45 0.02
CA ILE A 252 9.50 -14.78 0.31
C ILE A 252 9.20 -13.32 0.68
N HIS A 253 9.40 -12.98 1.95
CA HIS A 253 9.11 -11.65 2.48
C HIS A 253 10.30 -11.11 3.27
N GLU A 254 10.88 -10.01 2.80
CA GLU A 254 11.91 -9.27 3.52
C GLU A 254 11.27 -8.32 4.52
N ARG A 255 11.74 -8.40 5.76
CA ARG A 255 11.35 -7.46 6.82
C ARG A 255 12.60 -7.05 7.58
N ASN A 256 12.98 -5.77 7.45
CA ASN A 256 14.22 -5.24 8.01
C ASN A 256 15.46 -6.02 7.53
N ASP A 257 16.09 -6.74 8.45
CA ASP A 257 17.25 -7.61 8.27
C ASP A 257 16.89 -9.11 8.27
N GLU A 258 15.60 -9.45 8.23
CA GLU A 258 15.06 -10.81 8.18
C GLU A 258 14.52 -11.16 6.79
N LEU A 259 14.67 -12.44 6.42
CA LEU A 259 14.02 -13.06 5.26
C LEU A 259 13.05 -14.14 5.75
N HIS A 260 11.75 -13.87 5.64
CA HIS A 260 10.70 -14.83 5.98
C HIS A 260 10.38 -15.69 4.77
N LEU A 261 10.34 -17.00 4.97
CA LEU A 261 10.01 -17.98 3.93
C LEU A 261 8.67 -18.64 4.25
N LEU A 262 7.86 -18.86 3.21
CA LEU A 262 6.58 -19.57 3.29
C LEU A 262 5.66 -19.03 4.41
N ALA A 263 5.64 -17.70 4.58
CA ALA A 263 4.97 -17.04 5.69
C ALA A 263 3.46 -17.31 5.70
N ALA A 264 2.81 -17.29 4.53
CA ALA A 264 1.40 -17.57 4.39
C ALA A 264 1.16 -18.47 3.18
N ILE A 265 1.34 -19.78 3.36
CA ILE A 265 1.04 -20.79 2.34
C ILE A 265 -0.09 -21.69 2.82
N PRO A 266 -0.95 -22.18 1.91
CA PRO A 266 -1.96 -23.15 2.27
C PRO A 266 -1.33 -24.51 2.62
N ASP A 267 -1.87 -25.19 3.64
CA ASP A 267 -1.36 -26.47 4.13
C ASP A 267 -1.24 -27.54 3.03
N TRP A 268 -2.15 -27.54 2.06
CA TRP A 268 -2.12 -28.53 0.97
C TRP A 268 -0.94 -28.37 0.01
N TRP A 269 -0.24 -27.23 0.02
CA TRP A 269 1.05 -27.12 -0.70
C TRP A 269 2.17 -27.91 -0.01
N LEU A 270 2.02 -28.26 1.27
CA LEU A 270 2.98 -29.02 2.07
C LEU A 270 2.67 -30.52 2.16
N PHE A 271 1.61 -30.98 1.50
CA PHE A 271 1.28 -32.41 1.47
C PHE A 271 2.40 -33.25 0.84
N GLU A 272 2.48 -34.52 1.27
CA GLU A 272 3.49 -35.46 0.79
C GLU A 272 3.50 -35.55 -0.75
N GLY A 273 4.69 -35.45 -1.34
CA GLY A 273 4.89 -35.48 -2.79
C GLY A 273 4.90 -34.10 -3.46
N ASN A 274 4.50 -33.03 -2.78
CA ASN A 274 4.62 -31.66 -3.28
C ASN A 274 6.01 -31.08 -3.02
N GLU A 275 6.48 -30.23 -3.93
CA GLU A 275 7.72 -29.46 -3.78
C GLU A 275 7.44 -27.97 -4.07
N ILE A 276 7.84 -27.09 -3.15
CA ILE A 276 7.91 -25.65 -3.39
C ILE A 276 9.37 -25.30 -3.66
N ARG A 277 9.67 -24.90 -4.90
CA ARG A 277 11.02 -24.46 -5.29
C ARG A 277 10.97 -23.03 -5.81
N VAL A 278 11.76 -22.16 -5.20
CA VAL A 278 11.98 -20.79 -5.68
C VAL A 278 13.48 -20.60 -5.94
N GLU A 279 13.83 -20.24 -7.17
CA GLU A 279 15.21 -20.04 -7.60
C GLU A 279 15.43 -18.60 -8.06
N ARG A 280 16.61 -18.04 -7.76
CA ARG A 280 17.02 -16.69 -8.21
C ARG A 280 15.97 -15.62 -7.88
N ALA A 281 15.34 -15.72 -6.70
CA ALA A 281 14.37 -14.74 -6.25
C ALA A 281 15.08 -13.42 -5.94
N PRO A 282 14.64 -12.28 -6.52
CA PRO A 282 15.20 -10.98 -6.16
C PRO A 282 14.84 -10.66 -4.72
N THR A 283 15.85 -10.60 -3.85
CA THR A 283 15.68 -10.19 -2.44
C THR A 283 16.56 -9.02 -2.07
N HIS A 284 16.28 -8.38 -0.93
CA HIS A 284 17.17 -7.35 -0.35
C HIS A 284 18.53 -7.89 0.10
N PHE A 285 18.71 -9.23 0.09
CA PHE A 285 19.94 -9.92 0.46
C PHE A 285 20.73 -10.39 -0.76
N GLY A 286 20.26 -10.06 -1.97
CA GLY A 286 20.86 -10.46 -3.24
C GLY A 286 19.97 -11.38 -4.08
N LEU A 287 20.53 -11.81 -5.21
CA LEU A 287 20.01 -12.79 -6.16
C LEU A 287 20.78 -14.11 -6.06
#